data_AF-A0A017TAN4-F1
#
_entry.id   AF-A0A017TAN4-F1
#
_cell.length_a   1.000
_cell.length_b   1.000
_cell.length_c   1.000
_cell.angle_alpha   90.00
_cell.angle_beta   90.00
_cell.angle_gamma   90.00
#
_symmetry.space_group_name_H-M   'P 1'
#
loop_
_entity.id
_entity.type
_entity.pdbx_description
1 polymer ?
#
loop_
_entity_poly.entity_id
_entity_poly.type
_entity_poly.pdbx_seq_one_letter_code
_entity_poly.pdbx_strand_id
1 'polypeptide(L)'
;MKFERMSVVLLAGSVFAAGFWGCGGDDGNNNEGGGGGSPTTTGPTTTTTSTGGALDPNIGAPCTSDATCGEGNRCVTPDGNDPSLGGVAGGYCTRSCADDADCGGHTCLADLCFEACEVGSESGFQLNPDKCHGRSDVACNELTTDGVNAFMVCFPACGTDAQCGAGRFCDGFSAGGLCAPSDEGGLPDGRACNPAADPDPCDGVCLAFSATAGQCSSVCVLGGNPATQCGGAGVGDCLLVPQGSAAGDGGFCAQPCSEHSQCDNPSVWCQTPQGGSPPEGFCSLPAACGANDTCSAGFTCRTFGTTKVCTEDAYDGAGTGGGGGAGGAGGAGGAGGAGGAGGAGGAGGDGGN
;
A
#
# COMPACT_ATOMS: atom_id res chain seq x y z
N MET A 1 24.71 -7.37 16.73
CA MET A 1 23.69 -6.34 16.99
C MET A 1 22.39 -6.89 16.42
N LYS A 2 21.36 -7.08 17.25
CA LYS A 2 20.02 -7.47 16.78
C LYS A 2 19.44 -6.22 16.13
N PHE A 3 19.33 -6.21 14.81
CA PHE A 3 18.55 -5.18 14.12
C PHE A 3 17.09 -5.51 14.37
N GLU A 4 16.44 -4.72 15.22
CA GLU A 4 14.99 -4.63 15.20
C GLU A 4 14.66 -4.15 13.79
N ARG A 5 13.98 -4.99 12.99
CA ARG A 5 13.46 -4.58 11.68
C ARG A 5 12.79 -3.23 11.91
N MET A 6 13.16 -2.20 11.16
CA MET A 6 12.43 -0.94 11.19
C MET A 6 11.00 -1.33 10.84
N SER A 7 10.13 -1.43 11.84
CA SER A 7 8.70 -1.37 11.61
C SER A 7 8.51 0.00 10.98
N VAL A 8 8.47 0.03 9.65
CA VAL A 8 7.89 1.13 8.91
C VAL A 8 6.45 1.11 9.36
N VAL A 9 6.18 1.84 10.45
CA VAL A 9 4.82 2.14 10.84
C VAL A 9 4.38 3.15 9.79
N LEU A 10 3.91 2.64 8.66
CA LEU A 10 2.93 3.34 7.84
C LEU A 10 1.79 3.63 8.81
N LEU A 11 1.86 4.78 9.48
CA LEU A 11 0.79 5.29 10.29
C LEU A 11 -0.32 5.68 9.32
N ALA A 12 -1.04 4.67 8.84
CA ALA A 12 -2.48 4.75 8.67
C ALA A 12 -3.19 4.96 10.03
N GLY A 13 -2.43 5.24 11.10
CA GLY A 13 -2.85 5.88 12.33
C GLY A 13 -2.99 7.40 12.23
N SER A 14 -3.28 7.95 11.04
CA SER A 14 -4.28 9.01 11.05
C SER A 14 -5.48 8.38 11.73
N VAL A 15 -5.84 8.90 12.90
CA VAL A 15 -7.10 8.55 13.54
C VAL A 15 -8.16 8.81 12.47
N PHE A 16 -8.60 7.75 11.80
CA PHE A 16 -9.85 7.70 11.05
C PHE A 16 -10.95 7.82 12.11
N ALA A 17 -11.03 8.99 12.74
CA ALA A 17 -12.30 9.47 13.23
C ALA A 17 -13.15 9.42 11.97
N ALA A 18 -14.09 8.48 11.94
CA ALA A 18 -15.16 8.40 10.96
C ALA A 18 -16.01 9.69 11.07
N GLY A 19 -15.41 10.81 10.69
CA GLY A 19 -15.98 12.10 10.48
C GLY A 19 -16.25 12.15 8.99
N PHE A 20 -17.46 11.75 8.65
CA PHE A 20 -18.18 12.11 7.45
C PHE A 20 -17.61 13.36 6.78
N TRP A 21 -17.38 13.24 5.46
CA TRP A 21 -17.27 14.35 4.52
C TRP A 21 -18.09 15.58 4.94
N GLY A 22 -17.38 16.61 5.41
CA GLY A 22 -17.87 17.96 5.52
C GLY A 22 -16.92 18.87 4.77
N CYS A 23 -17.28 19.25 3.54
CA CYS A 23 -16.71 20.42 2.87
C CYS A 23 -17.05 21.66 3.72
N GLY A 24 -16.17 22.05 4.63
CA GLY A 24 -16.27 23.28 5.41
C GLY A 24 -15.04 24.12 5.16
N GLY A 25 -15.12 25.01 4.17
CA GLY A 25 -14.17 26.12 4.07
C GLY A 25 -14.47 27.14 5.14
N ASP A 26 -13.44 27.62 5.83
CA ASP A 26 -13.49 28.88 6.56
C ASP A 26 -12.15 29.60 6.45
N ASP A 27 -12.18 30.69 5.69
CA ASP A 27 -11.17 31.73 5.60
C ASP A 27 -11.04 32.43 6.96
N GLY A 28 -9.86 32.33 7.58
CA GLY A 28 -9.54 32.95 8.86
C GLY A 28 -8.22 33.71 8.83
N ASN A 29 -8.20 34.85 8.14
CA ASN A 29 -7.16 35.87 8.28
C ASN A 29 -7.02 36.30 9.76
N ASN A 30 -5.82 36.17 10.34
CA ASN A 30 -5.37 37.07 11.42
C ASN A 30 -3.86 37.32 11.33
N ASN A 31 -3.57 38.59 11.09
CA ASN A 31 -2.29 39.26 11.11
C ASN A 31 -1.92 39.69 12.55
N GLU A 32 -0.67 40.15 12.73
CA GLU A 32 -0.08 40.81 13.92
C GLU A 32 0.44 39.85 15.03
N GLY A 33 1.67 39.92 15.56
CA GLY A 33 2.80 40.85 15.46
C GLY A 33 3.77 40.60 16.64
N GLY A 34 4.95 41.25 16.64
CA GLY A 34 5.71 41.52 17.87
C GLY A 34 7.08 40.82 18.03
N GLY A 35 8.15 41.62 17.98
CA GLY A 35 9.53 41.16 18.06
C GLY A 35 10.13 41.08 19.46
N GLY A 36 11.38 40.59 19.50
CA GLY A 36 12.25 40.56 20.67
C GLY A 36 13.67 40.11 20.27
N GLY A 37 14.54 41.07 19.93
CA GLY A 37 15.92 40.81 19.55
C GLY A 37 16.80 40.54 20.77
N SER A 38 17.48 39.39 20.77
CA SER A 38 18.54 39.03 21.70
C SER A 38 19.88 39.01 20.93
N PRO A 39 20.97 39.63 21.43
CA PRO A 39 22.23 39.69 20.71
C PRO A 39 22.98 38.36 20.84
N THR A 40 22.97 37.55 19.78
CA THR A 40 23.76 36.30 19.70
C THR A 40 25.13 36.59 19.11
N THR A 41 26.18 36.21 19.84
CA THR A 41 27.58 36.35 19.46
C THR A 41 27.91 35.46 18.26
N THR A 42 28.26 36.07 17.13
CA THR A 42 28.65 35.39 15.89
C THR A 42 30.07 34.85 16.01
N GLY A 43 30.22 33.55 16.28
CA GLY A 43 31.44 32.83 15.92
C GLY A 43 31.51 32.64 14.40
N PRO A 44 32.69 32.53 13.78
CA PRO A 44 32.80 32.23 12.35
C PRO A 44 32.26 30.83 12.09
N THR A 45 30.97 30.74 11.74
CA THR A 45 30.39 29.52 11.18
C THR A 45 30.91 29.41 9.76
N THR A 46 31.75 28.41 9.51
CA THR A 46 32.14 28.01 8.15
C THR A 46 30.86 27.59 7.44
N THR A 47 30.27 28.51 6.68
CA THR A 47 29.15 28.20 5.78
C THR A 47 29.73 27.34 4.67
N THR A 48 29.71 26.03 4.84
CA THR A 48 29.82 25.11 3.71
C THR A 48 28.57 25.33 2.88
N THR A 49 28.69 26.17 1.86
CA THR A 49 27.73 26.20 0.76
C THR A 49 27.78 24.81 0.13
N SER A 50 26.91 23.90 0.57
CA SER A 50 26.65 22.72 -0.24
C SER A 50 25.98 23.25 -1.50
N THR A 51 26.76 23.37 -2.57
CA THR A 51 26.22 23.38 -3.92
C THR A 51 25.37 22.12 -3.99
N GLY A 52 24.04 22.27 -3.87
CA GLY A 52 23.10 21.16 -4.00
C GLY A 52 23.53 20.34 -5.19
N GLY A 53 23.96 19.10 -4.92
CA GLY A 53 24.41 18.20 -5.96
C GLY A 53 23.34 18.15 -7.04
N ALA A 54 23.75 18.09 -8.31
CA ALA A 54 22.80 17.89 -9.39
C ALA A 54 21.92 16.67 -9.04
N LEU A 55 20.60 16.81 -9.25
CA LEU A 55 19.65 15.72 -9.06
C LEU A 55 20.16 14.49 -9.82
N ASP A 56 20.28 13.36 -9.12
CA ASP A 56 20.60 12.10 -9.78
C ASP A 56 19.30 11.53 -10.38
N PRO A 57 19.15 11.52 -11.71
CA PRO A 57 17.90 11.10 -12.33
C PRO A 57 17.68 9.59 -12.24
N ASN A 58 18.65 8.82 -11.74
CA ASN A 58 18.53 7.36 -11.70
C ASN A 58 18.00 6.82 -10.37
N ILE A 59 17.97 7.61 -9.29
CA ILE A 59 17.36 7.14 -8.03
C ILE A 59 15.87 6.87 -8.28
N GLY A 60 15.38 5.71 -7.84
CA GLY A 60 14.01 5.24 -8.07
C GLY A 60 13.78 4.48 -9.38
N ALA A 61 14.72 4.58 -10.33
CA ALA A 61 14.59 3.93 -11.63
C ALA A 61 14.61 2.38 -11.51
N PRO A 62 13.91 1.66 -12.42
CA PRO A 62 13.96 0.21 -12.45
C PRO A 62 15.35 -0.27 -12.89
N CYS A 63 15.77 -1.43 -12.40
CA CYS A 63 17.10 -1.96 -12.72
C CYS A 63 17.18 -3.48 -12.59
N THR A 64 18.18 -4.05 -13.25
CA THR A 64 18.51 -5.49 -13.12
C THR A 64 19.94 -5.72 -12.65
N SER A 65 20.75 -4.65 -12.59
CA SER A 65 22.14 -4.65 -12.13
C SER A 65 22.61 -3.22 -11.85
N ASP A 66 23.67 -3.06 -11.05
CA ASP A 66 24.27 -1.76 -10.71
C ASP A 66 24.66 -0.94 -11.95
N ALA A 67 25.07 -1.60 -13.04
CA ALA A 67 25.43 -0.93 -14.29
C ALA A 67 24.27 -0.14 -14.92
N THR A 68 23.02 -0.47 -14.58
CA THR A 68 21.83 0.23 -15.06
C THR A 68 21.62 1.55 -14.33
N CYS A 69 22.12 1.67 -13.10
CA CYS A 69 21.85 2.82 -12.22
C CYS A 69 22.84 3.97 -12.38
N GLY A 70 23.90 3.79 -13.18
CA GLY A 70 24.96 4.78 -13.34
C GLY A 70 26.03 4.71 -12.25
N GLU A 71 27.01 5.61 -12.36
CA GLU A 71 28.18 5.63 -11.47
C GLU A 71 27.77 6.03 -10.04
N GLY A 72 28.19 5.25 -9.04
CA GLY A 72 27.95 5.52 -7.62
C GLY A 72 26.62 4.98 -7.08
N ASN A 73 25.73 4.52 -7.95
CA ASN A 73 24.46 3.89 -7.56
C ASN A 73 24.56 2.36 -7.60
N ARG A 74 23.63 1.71 -6.90
CA ARG A 74 23.44 0.26 -6.88
C ARG A 74 22.00 -0.11 -7.17
N CYS A 75 21.80 -1.32 -7.67
CA CYS A 75 20.49 -1.88 -7.90
C CYS A 75 20.07 -2.80 -6.75
N VAL A 76 18.95 -2.49 -6.09
CA VAL A 76 18.28 -3.45 -5.18
C VAL A 76 17.34 -4.30 -6.03
N THR A 77 17.72 -5.55 -6.31
CA THR A 77 16.96 -6.47 -7.16
C THR A 77 15.84 -7.19 -6.40
N PRO A 78 14.87 -7.84 -7.08
CA PRO A 78 13.81 -8.62 -6.42
C PRO A 78 14.35 -9.77 -5.55
N ASP A 79 15.45 -10.38 -5.98
CA ASP A 79 16.16 -11.44 -5.26
C ASP A 79 17.25 -10.88 -4.32
N GLY A 80 17.28 -9.56 -4.10
CA GLY A 80 18.16 -8.88 -3.17
C GLY A 80 17.87 -9.21 -1.70
N ASN A 81 18.86 -9.05 -0.84
CA ASN A 81 18.72 -9.11 0.62
C ASN A 81 19.31 -7.85 1.23
N ASP A 82 18.92 -6.70 0.69
CA ASP A 82 19.35 -5.44 1.25
C ASP A 82 18.95 -5.39 2.73
N PRO A 83 19.86 -5.08 3.66
CA PRO A 83 19.51 -5.08 5.09
C PRO A 83 18.42 -4.07 5.46
N SER A 84 18.27 -3.01 4.68
CA SER A 84 17.31 -1.93 4.90
C SER A 84 16.02 -2.12 4.11
N LEU A 85 16.10 -2.67 2.89
CA LEU A 85 14.95 -2.79 1.95
C LEU A 85 14.56 -4.23 1.57
N GLY A 86 15.31 -5.26 1.94
CA GLY A 86 15.09 -6.60 1.41
C GLY A 86 15.30 -6.65 -0.12
N GLY A 87 14.39 -7.29 -0.84
CA GLY A 87 14.34 -7.26 -2.31
C GLY A 87 13.24 -6.32 -2.82
N VAL A 88 13.41 -5.77 -4.03
CA VAL A 88 12.43 -4.85 -4.63
C VAL A 88 11.94 -5.36 -5.97
N ALA A 89 10.63 -5.51 -6.13
CA ALA A 89 9.99 -5.81 -7.41
C ALA A 89 10.47 -4.83 -8.51
N GLY A 90 10.75 -5.35 -9.70
CA GLY A 90 11.24 -4.54 -10.84
C GLY A 90 12.64 -3.93 -10.66
N GLY A 91 13.28 -4.13 -9.50
CA GLY A 91 14.53 -3.50 -9.09
C GLY A 91 14.36 -2.02 -8.70
N TYR A 92 15.28 -1.49 -7.91
CA TYR A 92 15.28 -0.08 -7.53
C TYR A 92 16.70 0.47 -7.45
N CYS A 93 17.00 1.45 -8.29
CA CYS A 93 18.25 2.17 -8.24
C CYS A 93 18.29 3.08 -7.01
N THR A 94 19.32 2.89 -6.18
CA THR A 94 19.53 3.66 -4.95
C THR A 94 21.04 3.81 -4.71
N ARG A 95 21.43 4.53 -3.66
CA ARG A 95 22.81 4.55 -3.15
C ARG A 95 22.80 4.69 -1.64
N SER A 96 23.93 4.35 -1.03
CA SER A 96 24.09 4.56 0.40
C SER A 96 24.23 6.05 0.73
N CYS A 97 23.66 6.45 1.86
CA CYS A 97 23.69 7.83 2.36
C CYS A 97 23.82 7.83 3.88
N ALA A 98 24.34 8.93 4.43
CA ALA A 98 24.25 9.24 5.85
C ALA A 98 23.19 10.32 6.13
N ASP A 99 22.96 11.22 5.18
CA ASP A 99 21.91 12.25 5.22
C ASP A 99 21.42 12.63 3.81
N ASP A 100 20.41 13.51 3.72
CA ASP A 100 19.80 13.94 2.45
C ASP A 100 20.78 14.64 1.50
N ALA A 101 21.86 15.24 2.01
CA ALA A 101 22.85 15.90 1.16
C ALA A 101 23.61 14.88 0.30
N ASP A 102 23.77 13.66 0.83
CA ASP A 102 24.34 12.53 0.08
C ASP A 102 23.39 12.03 -1.00
N CYS A 103 22.13 12.45 -1.05
CA CYS A 103 21.13 11.96 -2.00
C CYS A 103 20.84 12.93 -3.15
N GLY A 104 21.49 14.10 -3.19
CA GLY A 104 21.40 15.00 -4.32
C GLY A 104 19.97 15.47 -4.59
N GLY A 105 19.23 15.87 -3.55
CA GLY A 105 17.83 16.32 -3.66
C GLY A 105 16.77 15.23 -3.45
N HIS A 106 17.21 13.99 -3.25
CA HIS A 106 16.39 12.85 -2.81
C HIS A 106 16.45 12.69 -1.28
N THR A 107 15.66 11.79 -0.71
CA THR A 107 15.57 11.59 0.75
C THR A 107 16.45 10.42 1.19
N CYS A 108 17.24 10.60 2.24
CA CYS A 108 18.00 9.54 2.88
C CYS A 108 17.18 8.85 3.96
N LEU A 109 16.86 7.58 3.77
CA LEU A 109 16.12 6.76 4.73
C LEU A 109 16.80 5.40 4.90
N ALA A 110 17.03 4.98 6.14
CA ALA A 110 17.66 3.69 6.47
C ALA A 110 18.98 3.45 5.69
N ASP A 111 19.83 4.48 5.63
CA ASP A 111 21.10 4.51 4.89
C ASP A 111 20.97 4.33 3.37
N LEU A 112 19.79 4.58 2.79
CA LEU A 112 19.51 4.50 1.36
C LEU A 112 18.81 5.75 0.83
N CYS A 113 19.14 6.15 -0.39
CA CYS A 113 18.44 7.24 -1.08
C CYS A 113 17.17 6.77 -1.75
N PHE A 114 16.06 7.46 -1.49
CA PHE A 114 14.76 7.26 -2.13
C PHE A 114 14.37 8.50 -2.91
N GLU A 115 13.81 8.28 -4.10
CA GLU A 115 13.33 9.37 -4.94
C GLU A 115 12.26 10.18 -4.20
N ALA A 116 12.46 11.49 -4.09
CA ALA A 116 11.47 12.39 -3.51
C ALA A 116 10.31 12.62 -4.50
N CYS A 117 9.09 12.77 -3.99
CA CYS A 117 7.91 12.94 -4.83
C CYS A 117 6.87 13.88 -4.21
N GLU A 118 5.85 14.26 -4.97
CA GLU A 118 4.73 15.07 -4.51
C GLU A 118 3.40 14.31 -4.72
N VAL A 119 2.57 14.25 -3.68
CA VAL A 119 1.20 13.70 -3.76
C VAL A 119 0.28 14.69 -4.48
N GLY A 120 -0.62 14.18 -5.33
CA GLY A 120 -1.77 14.98 -5.79
C GLY A 120 -1.57 16.00 -6.89
N SER A 121 -0.40 16.07 -7.51
CA SER A 121 -0.12 17.07 -8.53
C SER A 121 -0.80 16.80 -9.87
N GLU A 122 -1.49 15.66 -10.04
CA GLU A 122 -1.91 15.17 -11.34
C GLU A 122 -3.38 14.85 -11.48
N SER A 123 -3.95 15.25 -12.62
CA SER A 123 -5.31 14.92 -12.98
C SER A 123 -5.36 13.60 -13.76
N GLY A 124 -5.89 12.55 -13.15
CA GLY A 124 -6.22 11.30 -13.83
C GLY A 124 -5.70 10.05 -13.14
N PHE A 125 -6.03 8.90 -13.73
CA PHE A 125 -5.63 7.56 -13.25
C PHE A 125 -4.46 6.97 -14.06
N GLN A 126 -3.79 7.76 -14.90
CA GLN A 126 -2.62 7.31 -15.67
C GLN A 126 -1.34 7.63 -14.91
N LEU A 127 -0.46 6.65 -14.75
CA LEU A 127 0.85 6.84 -14.12
C LEU A 127 1.66 7.90 -14.88
N ASN A 128 2.22 8.85 -14.16
CA ASN A 128 3.10 9.85 -14.75
C ASN A 128 4.53 9.33 -14.87
N PRO A 129 5.13 9.30 -16.07
CA PRO A 129 6.53 8.95 -16.23
C PRO A 129 7.50 9.81 -15.40
N ASP A 130 7.13 11.04 -15.04
CA ASP A 130 7.98 11.93 -14.23
C ASP A 130 7.84 11.72 -12.71
N LYS A 131 6.85 10.95 -12.26
CA LYS A 131 6.61 10.65 -10.85
C LYS A 131 6.93 9.19 -10.56
N CYS A 132 7.94 8.94 -9.73
CA CYS A 132 8.38 7.59 -9.42
C CYS A 132 8.68 6.78 -10.69
N HIS A 133 9.23 7.47 -11.71
CA HIS A 133 9.47 6.95 -13.06
C HIS A 133 8.26 6.31 -13.76
N GLY A 134 7.02 6.68 -13.39
CA GLY A 134 5.80 6.09 -13.94
C GLY A 134 5.64 4.61 -13.66
N ARG A 135 6.24 4.13 -12.56
CA ARG A 135 6.25 2.73 -12.20
C ARG A 135 4.94 2.31 -11.56
N SER A 136 4.45 1.14 -11.97
CA SER A 136 3.28 0.50 -11.38
C SER A 136 3.62 -0.39 -10.18
N ASP A 137 4.82 -0.27 -9.62
CA ASP A 137 5.29 -1.05 -8.46
C ASP A 137 6.05 -0.14 -7.48
N VAL A 138 5.85 1.18 -7.61
CA VAL A 138 6.38 2.20 -6.72
C VAL A 138 5.30 3.27 -6.56
N ALA A 139 4.98 3.59 -5.31
CA ALA A 139 4.02 4.63 -4.97
C ALA A 139 4.72 5.77 -4.25
N CYS A 140 4.29 7.00 -4.53
CA CYS A 140 4.61 8.14 -3.69
C CYS A 140 3.85 8.01 -2.38
N ASN A 141 4.58 7.76 -1.31
CA ASN A 141 4.06 7.53 0.03
C ASN A 141 4.65 8.52 1.02
N GLU A 142 3.83 8.90 2.00
CA GLU A 142 4.27 9.65 3.17
C GLU A 142 4.87 8.67 4.17
N LEU A 143 6.16 8.81 4.45
CA LEU A 143 6.86 8.05 5.47
C LEU A 143 7.18 8.95 6.66
N THR A 144 6.83 8.48 7.86
CA THR A 144 7.13 9.19 9.11
C THR A 144 8.16 8.38 9.91
N THR A 145 9.32 8.95 10.21
CA THR A 145 10.41 8.22 10.89
C THR A 145 10.43 8.40 12.41
N ASP A 146 9.88 9.49 12.92
CA ASP A 146 9.93 9.86 14.36
C ASP A 146 8.57 10.32 14.90
N GLY A 147 7.50 10.06 14.17
CA GLY A 147 6.14 10.52 14.47
C GLY A 147 5.91 12.02 14.25
N VAL A 148 6.90 12.78 13.73
CA VAL A 148 6.81 14.23 13.56
C VAL A 148 7.16 14.66 12.14
N ASN A 149 8.20 14.07 11.56
CA ASN A 149 8.69 14.42 10.24
C ASN A 149 8.17 13.44 9.20
N ALA A 150 7.33 13.96 8.32
CA ALA A 150 6.80 13.26 7.17
C ALA A 150 7.61 13.59 5.92
N PHE A 151 8.01 12.57 5.18
CA PHE A 151 8.73 12.68 3.92
C PHE A 151 7.93 11.99 2.83
N MET A 152 7.84 12.63 1.66
CA MET A 152 7.19 12.06 0.49
C MET A 152 8.24 11.37 -0.37
N VAL A 153 8.19 10.05 -0.44
CA VAL A 153 9.15 9.27 -1.21
C VAL A 153 8.48 8.21 -2.07
N CYS A 154 9.08 7.94 -3.21
CA CYS A 154 8.72 6.84 -4.10
C CYS A 154 9.14 5.52 -3.47
N PHE A 155 8.23 4.89 -2.73
CA PHE A 155 8.46 3.65 -2.02
C PHE A 155 7.97 2.45 -2.85
N PRO A 156 8.80 1.41 -3.05
CA PRO A 156 8.40 0.24 -3.81
C PRO A 156 7.34 -0.59 -3.10
N ALA A 157 6.46 -1.20 -3.90
CA ALA A 157 5.43 -2.13 -3.46
C ALA A 157 5.28 -3.27 -4.49
N CYS A 158 5.61 -4.49 -4.07
CA CYS A 158 5.11 -5.69 -4.70
C CYS A 158 3.64 -5.88 -4.33
N GLY A 159 2.86 -6.55 -5.18
CA GLY A 159 1.53 -7.04 -4.83
C GLY A 159 1.31 -8.52 -5.12
N THR A 160 2.31 -9.22 -5.70
CA THR A 160 2.29 -10.68 -5.84
C THR A 160 3.69 -11.26 -5.73
N ASP A 161 3.79 -12.50 -5.25
CA ASP A 161 5.05 -13.27 -5.21
C ASP A 161 5.73 -13.38 -6.57
N ALA A 162 4.95 -13.37 -7.65
CA ALA A 162 5.47 -13.45 -9.02
C ALA A 162 6.41 -12.28 -9.37
N GLN A 163 6.25 -11.12 -8.72
CA GLN A 163 7.11 -9.96 -8.91
C GLN A 163 8.44 -10.06 -8.16
N CYS A 164 8.53 -10.97 -7.18
CA CYS A 164 9.69 -11.10 -6.29
C CYS A 164 10.75 -12.10 -6.77
N GLY A 165 10.46 -12.83 -7.86
CA GLY A 165 11.36 -13.86 -8.37
C GLY A 165 11.25 -15.18 -7.61
N ALA A 166 12.05 -16.16 -8.03
CA ALA A 166 11.92 -17.53 -7.54
C ALA A 166 12.30 -17.67 -6.05
N GLY A 167 11.41 -18.27 -5.25
CA GLY A 167 11.65 -18.53 -3.83
C GLY A 167 11.58 -17.30 -2.93
N ARG A 168 10.96 -16.23 -3.42
CA ARG A 168 10.67 -15.00 -2.69
C ARG A 168 9.18 -14.78 -2.61
N PHE A 169 8.76 -14.03 -1.60
CA PHE A 169 7.37 -13.74 -1.31
C PHE A 169 7.18 -12.23 -1.21
N CYS A 170 6.02 -11.75 -1.63
CA CYS A 170 5.66 -10.37 -1.44
C CYS A 170 5.17 -10.17 0.00
N ASP A 171 5.97 -9.49 0.83
CA ASP A 171 5.64 -9.22 2.23
C ASP A 171 4.92 -7.87 2.33
N GLY A 172 3.59 -7.94 2.40
CA GLY A 172 2.71 -6.76 2.52
C GLY A 172 2.76 -6.09 3.89
N PHE A 173 3.07 -6.83 4.96
CA PHE A 173 2.96 -6.37 6.34
C PHE A 173 4.28 -5.83 6.89
N SER A 174 5.30 -6.68 6.98
CA SER A 174 6.51 -6.35 7.76
C SER A 174 7.50 -5.49 6.98
N ALA A 175 7.34 -5.47 5.65
CA ALA A 175 8.21 -4.75 4.74
C ALA A 175 7.47 -3.68 3.92
N GLY A 176 6.14 -3.57 4.00
CA GLY A 176 5.38 -2.58 3.25
C GLY A 176 5.34 -2.84 1.75
N GLY A 177 5.33 -4.12 1.34
CA GLY A 177 5.36 -4.53 -0.06
C GLY A 177 6.76 -4.78 -0.60
N LEU A 178 7.67 -5.36 0.18
CA LEU A 178 9.01 -5.74 -0.30
C LEU A 178 9.12 -7.26 -0.46
N CYS A 179 10.09 -7.69 -1.24
CA CYS A 179 10.33 -9.10 -1.51
C CYS A 179 11.16 -9.74 -0.39
N ALA A 180 10.55 -10.69 0.32
CA ALA A 180 11.11 -11.38 1.46
C ALA A 180 11.52 -12.83 1.11
N PRO A 181 12.49 -13.42 1.84
CA PRO A 181 12.90 -14.82 1.64
C PRO A 181 11.90 -15.85 2.23
N SER A 182 10.93 -15.40 3.02
CA SER A 182 9.90 -16.23 3.65
C SER A 182 8.58 -15.50 3.65
N ASP A 183 7.51 -16.25 3.41
CA ASP A 183 6.14 -15.83 3.67
C ASP A 183 5.92 -15.84 5.20
N GLU A 184 5.69 -14.66 5.78
CA GLU A 184 5.35 -14.53 7.21
C GLU A 184 3.87 -14.92 7.45
N GLY A 185 3.08 -15.03 6.37
CA GLY A 185 1.67 -15.35 6.35
C GLY A 185 0.80 -14.25 6.94
N GLY A 186 -0.50 -14.49 6.94
CA GLY A 186 -1.47 -13.58 7.52
C GLY A 186 -2.88 -13.86 7.00
N LEU A 187 -3.82 -13.05 7.44
CA LEU A 187 -5.15 -13.01 6.84
C LEU A 187 -5.04 -12.29 5.49
N PRO A 188 -5.57 -12.88 4.40
CA PRO A 188 -5.53 -12.25 3.09
C PRO A 188 -6.41 -11.00 3.03
N ASP A 189 -6.23 -10.23 1.95
CA ASP A 189 -7.05 -9.06 1.65
C ASP A 189 -8.55 -9.36 1.69
N GLY A 190 -9.33 -8.39 2.17
CA GLY A 190 -10.78 -8.49 2.32
C GLY A 190 -11.25 -9.12 3.65
N ARG A 191 -10.38 -9.82 4.38
CA ARG A 191 -10.73 -10.48 5.65
C ARG A 191 -10.92 -9.48 6.78
N ALA A 192 -11.86 -9.76 7.68
CA ALA A 192 -12.04 -8.96 8.89
C ALA A 192 -10.84 -9.09 9.83
N CYS A 193 -10.40 -7.97 10.39
CA CYS A 193 -9.31 -7.90 11.36
C CYS A 193 -9.68 -6.97 12.53
N ASN A 194 -8.94 -7.08 13.63
CA ASN A 194 -9.04 -6.16 14.75
C ASN A 194 -7.85 -5.19 14.69
N PRO A 195 -8.03 -3.88 14.46
CA PRO A 195 -6.93 -2.93 14.34
C PRO A 195 -6.18 -2.70 15.66
N ALA A 196 -6.71 -3.20 16.79
CA ALA A 196 -6.03 -3.19 18.08
C ALA A 196 -5.29 -4.51 18.39
N ALA A 197 -5.23 -5.46 17.46
CA ALA A 197 -4.45 -6.68 17.62
C ALA A 197 -2.94 -6.40 17.48
N ASP A 198 -2.13 -7.07 18.31
CA ASP A 198 -0.68 -7.02 18.28
C ASP A 198 -0.11 -8.45 18.42
N PRO A 199 0.54 -9.01 17.38
CA PRO A 199 0.76 -8.40 16.05
C PRO A 199 -0.55 -8.26 15.25
N ASP A 200 -0.53 -7.40 14.23
CA ASP A 200 -1.60 -7.33 13.22
C ASP A 200 -1.75 -8.73 12.57
N PRO A 201 -2.98 -9.27 12.47
CA PRO A 201 -3.18 -10.58 11.87
C PRO A 201 -3.15 -10.58 10.33
N CYS A 202 -3.10 -9.43 9.67
CA CYS A 202 -3.15 -9.32 8.22
C CYS A 202 -1.81 -9.63 7.54
N ASP A 203 -1.87 -10.16 6.32
CA ASP A 203 -0.70 -10.32 5.44
C ASP A 203 -0.25 -8.96 4.83
N GLY A 204 -1.19 -8.02 4.77
CA GLY A 204 -0.97 -6.59 4.54
C GLY A 204 -1.18 -5.79 5.82
N VAL A 205 -2.00 -4.75 5.78
CA VAL A 205 -2.36 -3.92 6.92
C VAL A 205 -3.83 -4.08 7.29
N CYS A 206 -4.15 -4.05 8.59
CA CYS A 206 -5.52 -3.95 9.07
C CYS A 206 -6.04 -2.50 8.97
N LEU A 207 -6.81 -2.19 7.94
CA LEU A 207 -7.46 -0.90 7.78
C LEU A 207 -8.56 -0.71 8.81
N ALA A 208 -8.37 0.22 9.74
CA ALA A 208 -9.31 0.48 10.81
C ALA A 208 -10.58 1.18 10.32
N PHE A 209 -11.73 0.58 10.59
CA PHE A 209 -13.05 1.17 10.40
C PHE A 209 -13.64 1.69 11.71
N SER A 210 -13.20 1.08 12.81
CA SER A 210 -13.53 1.43 14.19
C SER A 210 -12.40 0.94 15.09
N ALA A 211 -12.51 1.15 16.40
CA ALA A 211 -11.51 0.66 17.36
C ALA A 211 -11.37 -0.88 17.42
N THR A 212 -12.36 -1.64 16.94
CA THR A 212 -12.42 -3.11 17.09
C THR A 212 -12.70 -3.85 15.78
N ALA A 213 -12.90 -3.12 14.68
CA ALA A 213 -13.21 -3.71 13.39
C ALA A 213 -12.42 -2.99 12.31
N GLY A 214 -11.80 -3.78 11.45
CA GLY A 214 -11.10 -3.35 10.26
C GLY A 214 -11.13 -4.43 9.19
N GLN A 215 -10.43 -4.19 8.09
CA GLN A 215 -10.25 -5.14 7.00
C GLN A 215 -8.79 -5.23 6.58
N CYS A 216 -8.30 -6.44 6.36
CA CYS A 216 -6.98 -6.67 5.80
C CYS A 216 -6.93 -6.14 4.36
N SER A 217 -5.87 -5.42 4.04
CA SER A 217 -5.61 -4.90 2.71
C SER A 217 -4.11 -4.81 2.47
N SER A 218 -3.68 -5.10 1.25
CA SER A 218 -2.34 -4.77 0.77
C SER A 218 -2.28 -3.31 0.28
N VAL A 219 -1.06 -2.77 0.24
CA VAL A 219 -0.77 -1.45 -0.36
C VAL A 219 -0.67 -1.63 -1.87
N CYS A 220 -1.19 -0.65 -2.62
CA CYS A 220 -1.14 -0.65 -4.08
C CYS A 220 -0.75 0.73 -4.62
N VAL A 221 -0.47 0.82 -5.92
CA VAL A 221 -0.16 2.11 -6.59
C VAL A 221 -1.37 2.52 -7.42
N LEU A 222 -1.90 3.70 -7.13
CA LEU A 222 -3.03 4.27 -7.88
C LEU A 222 -2.67 4.45 -9.36
N GLY A 223 -3.55 3.96 -10.24
CA GLY A 223 -3.29 3.95 -11.69
C GLY A 223 -2.33 2.85 -12.15
N GLY A 224 -1.81 2.04 -11.22
CA GLY A 224 -1.04 0.84 -11.50
C GLY A 224 -1.90 -0.30 -12.04
N ASN A 225 -1.28 -1.47 -12.22
CA ASN A 225 -1.99 -2.64 -12.70
C ASN A 225 -2.62 -3.41 -11.52
N PRO A 226 -3.95 -3.35 -11.32
CA PRO A 226 -4.60 -4.04 -10.22
C PRO A 226 -4.42 -5.56 -10.30
N ALA A 227 -4.20 -6.10 -11.51
CA ALA A 227 -3.97 -7.53 -11.69
C ALA A 227 -2.69 -8.04 -11.04
N THR A 228 -1.71 -7.16 -10.81
CA THR A 228 -0.44 -7.49 -10.17
C THR A 228 -0.31 -6.90 -8.76
N GLN A 229 -1.18 -5.97 -8.39
CA GLN A 229 -1.11 -5.27 -7.10
C GLN A 229 -2.15 -5.76 -6.09
N CYS A 230 -3.37 -6.04 -6.55
CA CYS A 230 -4.50 -6.43 -5.71
C CYS A 230 -4.95 -7.85 -6.02
N GLY A 231 -3.99 -8.74 -6.28
CA GLY A 231 -4.23 -10.17 -6.47
C GLY A 231 -4.84 -10.61 -7.80
N GLY A 232 -5.13 -9.71 -8.76
CA GLY A 232 -5.64 -10.12 -10.07
C GLY A 232 -6.90 -9.38 -10.55
N ALA A 233 -7.17 -9.49 -11.87
CA ALA A 233 -8.46 -9.10 -12.44
C ALA A 233 -9.56 -9.97 -11.80
N GLY A 234 -10.42 -9.35 -10.99
CA GLY A 234 -11.45 -10.04 -10.21
C GLY A 234 -11.08 -10.32 -8.74
N VAL A 235 -9.91 -9.86 -8.27
CA VAL A 235 -9.48 -10.00 -6.86
C VAL A 235 -9.38 -8.67 -6.13
N GLY A 236 -9.18 -7.54 -6.84
CA GLY A 236 -9.27 -6.22 -6.24
C GLY A 236 -8.98 -5.05 -7.16
N ASP A 237 -9.33 -3.87 -6.69
CA ASP A 237 -8.95 -2.59 -7.28
C ASP A 237 -8.20 -1.75 -6.24
N CYS A 238 -7.32 -0.87 -6.71
CA CYS A 238 -6.56 0.01 -5.85
C CYS A 238 -7.40 1.23 -5.49
N LEU A 239 -7.98 1.24 -4.29
CA LEU A 239 -8.82 2.34 -3.85
C LEU A 239 -7.99 3.46 -3.21
N LEU A 240 -8.44 4.68 -3.50
CA LEU A 240 -7.84 5.92 -3.05
C LEU A 240 -8.05 6.13 -1.55
N VAL A 241 -6.96 6.47 -0.84
CA VAL A 241 -7.04 6.97 0.53
C VAL A 241 -7.56 8.41 0.49
N PRO A 242 -8.51 8.80 1.35
CA PRO A 242 -9.10 10.12 1.29
C PRO A 242 -8.10 11.20 1.74
N GLN A 243 -7.34 11.75 0.80
CA GLN A 243 -7.07 13.19 0.60
C GLN A 243 -5.92 13.39 -0.38
N GLY A 244 -6.20 14.14 -1.47
CA GLY A 244 -5.15 14.68 -2.33
C GLY A 244 -4.37 13.67 -3.16
N SER A 245 -4.69 12.38 -3.19
CA SER A 245 -3.95 11.41 -4.01
C SER A 245 -4.32 11.47 -5.50
N ALA A 246 -3.35 11.16 -6.35
CA ALA A 246 -3.42 11.04 -7.81
C ALA A 246 -2.75 9.73 -8.27
N ALA A 247 -2.75 9.45 -9.58
CA ALA A 247 -2.00 8.32 -10.10
C ALA A 247 -0.51 8.38 -9.69
N GLY A 248 0.06 7.23 -9.36
CA GLY A 248 1.41 7.10 -8.82
C GLY A 248 1.50 7.31 -7.30
N ASP A 249 0.39 7.60 -6.61
CA ASP A 249 0.32 7.60 -5.14
C ASP A 249 -0.08 6.25 -4.58
N GLY A 250 0.12 6.07 -3.27
CA GLY A 250 -0.30 4.87 -2.54
C GLY A 250 -1.82 4.78 -2.37
N GLY A 251 -2.32 3.55 -2.43
CA GLY A 251 -3.70 3.19 -2.12
C GLY A 251 -3.78 1.87 -1.36
N PHE A 252 -5.01 1.39 -1.19
CA PHE A 252 -5.28 0.11 -0.55
C PHE A 252 -6.16 -0.76 -1.44
N CYS A 253 -5.83 -2.04 -1.52
CA CYS A 253 -6.60 -3.00 -2.28
C CYS A 253 -7.97 -3.28 -1.64
N ALA A 254 -9.03 -3.12 -2.42
CA ALA A 254 -10.37 -3.50 -2.00
C ALA A 254 -10.84 -4.73 -2.76
N GLN A 255 -11.49 -5.64 -2.03
CA GLN A 255 -12.09 -6.85 -2.59
C GLN A 255 -13.24 -6.46 -3.55
N PRO A 256 -13.30 -6.98 -4.77
CA PRO A 256 -14.34 -6.69 -5.73
C PRO A 256 -15.56 -7.56 -5.43
N CYS A 257 -16.71 -7.10 -5.88
CA CYS A 257 -17.96 -7.79 -5.66
C CYS A 257 -18.98 -7.42 -6.73
N SER A 258 -19.91 -8.33 -6.96
CA SER A 258 -21.12 -8.19 -7.75
C SER A 258 -22.37 -8.39 -6.88
N GLU A 259 -22.20 -8.79 -5.62
CA GLU A 259 -23.27 -8.98 -4.63
C GLU A 259 -22.74 -8.67 -3.23
N HIS A 260 -23.61 -8.21 -2.32
CA HIS A 260 -23.20 -7.96 -0.93
C HIS A 260 -22.66 -9.21 -0.21
N SER A 261 -23.13 -10.40 -0.61
CA SER A 261 -22.75 -11.70 -0.04
C SER A 261 -21.29 -12.09 -0.30
N GLN A 262 -20.64 -11.45 -1.29
CA GLN A 262 -19.25 -11.73 -1.65
C GLN A 262 -18.24 -11.02 -0.74
N CYS A 263 -18.68 -10.06 0.07
CA CYS A 263 -17.79 -9.38 0.99
C CYS A 263 -17.49 -10.24 2.21
N ASP A 264 -16.22 -10.62 2.35
CA ASP A 264 -15.76 -11.54 3.39
C ASP A 264 -15.83 -10.94 4.80
N ASN A 265 -15.69 -9.62 4.89
CA ASN A 265 -15.86 -8.88 6.14
C ASN A 265 -17.34 -8.48 6.31
N PRO A 266 -18.04 -8.92 7.37
CA PRO A 266 -19.46 -8.65 7.55
C PRO A 266 -19.78 -7.17 7.82
N SER A 267 -18.76 -6.32 8.03
CA SER A 267 -18.92 -4.88 8.28
C SER A 267 -18.85 -4.04 6.99
N VAL A 268 -18.46 -4.64 5.87
CA VAL A 268 -18.35 -3.96 4.57
C VAL A 268 -19.31 -4.57 3.58
N TRP A 269 -19.74 -3.78 2.60
CA TRP A 269 -20.69 -4.21 1.58
C TRP A 269 -20.23 -3.80 0.21
N CYS A 270 -20.81 -4.49 -0.78
CA CYS A 270 -20.60 -4.12 -2.16
C CYS A 270 -21.16 -2.72 -2.46
N GLN A 271 -20.29 -1.84 -2.96
CA GLN A 271 -20.61 -0.47 -3.36
C GLN A 271 -20.03 -0.17 -4.74
N THR A 272 -20.72 0.66 -5.52
CA THR A 272 -20.22 1.15 -6.79
C THR A 272 -19.18 2.24 -6.50
N PRO A 273 -18.02 2.25 -7.18
CA PRO A 273 -17.11 3.38 -7.16
C PRO A 273 -17.85 4.69 -7.44
N GLN A 274 -17.41 5.79 -6.85
CA GLN A 274 -17.99 7.09 -7.18
C GLN A 274 -17.80 7.37 -8.68
N GLY A 275 -18.91 7.48 -9.43
CA GLY A 275 -18.90 7.67 -10.89
C GLY A 275 -18.77 6.39 -11.71
N GLY A 276 -18.68 5.22 -11.07
CA GLY A 276 -18.76 3.92 -11.73
C GLY A 276 -20.20 3.54 -12.12
N SER A 277 -20.33 2.45 -12.87
CA SER A 277 -21.62 1.83 -13.17
C SER A 277 -21.56 0.33 -12.84
N PRO A 278 -22.61 -0.25 -12.23
CA PRO A 278 -22.71 -1.69 -11.99
C PRO A 278 -22.53 -2.50 -13.29
N PRO A 279 -22.15 -3.80 -13.21
CA PRO A 279 -22.31 -4.71 -12.07
C PRO A 279 -21.09 -4.87 -11.16
N GLU A 280 -19.98 -4.18 -11.42
CA GLU A 280 -18.74 -4.34 -10.65
C GLU A 280 -18.68 -3.29 -9.54
N GLY A 281 -18.58 -3.74 -8.30
CA GLY A 281 -18.38 -2.91 -7.12
C GLY A 281 -17.19 -3.40 -6.30
N PHE A 282 -16.97 -2.77 -5.15
CA PHE A 282 -15.97 -3.17 -4.17
C PHE A 282 -16.56 -3.18 -2.76
N CYS A 283 -16.00 -4.06 -1.94
CA CYS A 283 -16.34 -4.22 -0.54
C CYS A 283 -15.76 -3.05 0.26
N SER A 284 -16.63 -2.14 0.69
CA SER A 284 -16.26 -0.96 1.48
C SER A 284 -17.27 -0.68 2.57
N LEU A 285 -16.91 0.21 3.50
CA LEU A 285 -17.81 0.62 4.56
C LEU A 285 -19.00 1.38 3.99
N PRO A 286 -20.24 0.94 4.27
CA PRO A 286 -21.41 1.72 3.91
C PRO A 286 -21.53 3.01 4.73
N ALA A 287 -22.10 4.03 4.11
CA ALA A 287 -22.53 5.22 4.83
C ALA A 287 -23.61 4.83 5.86
N ALA A 288 -23.55 5.41 7.06
CA ALA A 288 -24.63 5.25 8.04
C ALA A 288 -25.93 5.88 7.52
N CYS A 289 -27.08 5.34 7.90
CA CYS A 289 -28.35 5.97 7.57
C CYS A 289 -28.50 7.32 8.27
N GLY A 290 -29.11 8.28 7.57
CA GLY A 290 -29.48 9.57 8.16
C GLY A 290 -30.58 9.45 9.21
N ALA A 291 -30.88 10.57 9.88
CA ALA A 291 -32.05 10.65 10.74
C ALA A 291 -33.31 10.31 9.92
N ASN A 292 -34.12 9.37 10.43
CA ASN A 292 -35.31 8.80 9.76
C ASN A 292 -35.03 7.77 8.65
N ASP A 293 -33.93 7.00 8.76
CA ASP A 293 -33.63 5.88 7.85
C ASP A 293 -33.51 6.33 6.38
N THR A 294 -32.99 7.55 6.18
CA THR A 294 -32.81 8.14 4.85
C THR A 294 -31.42 7.83 4.29
N CYS A 295 -31.37 7.52 3.00
CA CYS A 295 -30.15 7.32 2.22
C CYS A 295 -30.23 8.13 0.92
N SER A 296 -29.10 8.29 0.23
CA SER A 296 -29.06 8.85 -1.13
C SER A 296 -29.89 8.00 -2.11
N ALA A 297 -30.32 8.60 -3.22
CA ALA A 297 -31.06 7.86 -4.25
C ALA A 297 -30.24 6.66 -4.76
N GLY A 298 -30.87 5.49 -4.89
CA GLY A 298 -30.21 4.23 -5.26
C GLY A 298 -29.73 3.39 -4.07
N PHE A 299 -29.91 3.89 -2.84
CA PHE A 299 -29.53 3.19 -1.62
C PHE A 299 -30.75 2.94 -0.72
N THR A 300 -30.78 1.79 -0.08
CA THR A 300 -31.78 1.44 0.95
C THR A 300 -31.14 1.42 2.33
N CYS A 301 -31.80 2.05 3.31
CA CYS A 301 -31.39 1.93 4.70
C CYS A 301 -31.74 0.54 5.24
N ARG A 302 -30.72 -0.22 5.62
CA ARG A 302 -30.88 -1.58 6.14
C ARG A 302 -30.33 -1.69 7.55
N THR A 303 -30.97 -2.53 8.37
CA THR A 303 -30.58 -2.77 9.76
C THR A 303 -29.82 -4.09 9.88
N PHE A 304 -28.59 -4.03 10.41
CA PHE A 304 -27.73 -5.18 10.67
C PHE A 304 -27.31 -5.17 12.13
N GLY A 305 -27.91 -6.07 12.91
CA GLY A 305 -27.79 -6.03 14.37
C GLY A 305 -28.34 -4.71 14.92
N THR A 306 -27.47 -3.89 15.52
CA THR A 306 -27.82 -2.57 16.06
C THR A 306 -27.49 -1.41 15.11
N THR A 307 -26.83 -1.68 13.99
CA THR A 307 -26.33 -0.64 13.07
C THR A 307 -27.29 -0.49 11.89
N LYS A 308 -27.54 0.76 11.49
CA LYS A 308 -28.30 1.09 10.28
C LYS A 308 -27.40 1.75 9.25
N VAL A 309 -27.38 1.21 8.06
CA VAL A 309 -26.38 1.52 7.04
C VAL A 309 -27.01 1.45 5.64
N CYS A 310 -26.53 2.28 4.73
CA CYS A 310 -27.05 2.44 3.37
C CYS A 310 -26.38 1.43 2.42
N THR A 311 -27.13 0.44 1.96
CA THR A 311 -26.71 -0.50 0.90
C THR A 311 -27.17 0.00 -0.47
N GLU A 312 -26.39 -0.24 -1.50
CA GLU A 312 -26.85 -0.05 -2.88
C GLU A 312 -27.76 -1.19 -3.35
N ASP A 313 -28.95 -0.85 -3.83
CA ASP A 313 -29.94 -1.84 -4.26
C ASP A 313 -29.48 -2.68 -5.46
N ALA A 314 -28.49 -2.20 -6.21
CA ALA A 314 -27.94 -2.88 -7.38
C ALA A 314 -27.26 -4.22 -7.04
N TYR A 315 -26.79 -4.39 -5.79
CA TYR A 315 -26.06 -5.58 -5.34
C TYR A 315 -26.88 -6.49 -4.41
N ASP A 316 -28.14 -6.14 -4.16
CA ASP A 316 -29.14 -7.04 -3.63
C ASP A 316 -29.51 -8.03 -4.73
N GLY A 317 -28.71 -9.09 -4.85
CA GLY A 317 -28.73 -10.03 -5.98
C GLY A 317 -30.13 -10.26 -6.55
N ALA A 318 -30.24 -10.38 -7.87
CA ALA A 318 -31.50 -10.55 -8.61
C ALA A 318 -32.35 -11.79 -8.19
N GLY A 319 -31.94 -12.53 -7.17
CA GLY A 319 -32.69 -13.57 -6.50
C GLY A 319 -33.75 -13.02 -5.56
N THR A 320 -34.97 -12.93 -6.10
CA THR A 320 -36.25 -12.98 -5.38
C THR A 320 -36.15 -13.70 -4.02
N GLY A 321 -36.38 -12.95 -2.93
CA GLY A 321 -36.61 -13.39 -1.54
C GLY A 321 -36.35 -14.86 -1.18
N GLY A 322 -35.30 -15.11 -0.41
CA GLY A 322 -35.08 -16.36 0.33
C GLY A 322 -34.38 -16.05 1.65
N GLY A 323 -34.98 -16.48 2.77
CA GLY A 323 -34.61 -16.09 4.13
C GLY A 323 -33.18 -16.45 4.58
N GLY A 324 -32.78 -15.82 5.70
CA GLY A 324 -31.43 -15.84 6.25
C GLY A 324 -30.73 -17.19 6.29
N GLY A 325 -29.50 -17.22 5.75
CA GLY A 325 -28.55 -18.30 5.93
C GLY A 325 -27.60 -17.99 7.08
N ALA A 326 -27.58 -18.87 8.09
CA ALA A 326 -26.57 -18.91 9.14
C ALA A 326 -25.20 -19.32 8.55
N GLY A 327 -24.12 -18.87 9.20
CA GLY A 327 -22.74 -18.87 8.70
C GLY A 327 -22.24 -20.16 8.05
N GLY A 328 -21.60 -19.99 6.89
CA GLY A 328 -20.75 -20.99 6.27
C GLY A 328 -19.38 -21.03 6.95
N ALA A 329 -19.04 -22.19 7.50
CA ALA A 329 -17.71 -22.50 7.99
C ALA A 329 -16.70 -22.53 6.83
N GLY A 330 -15.48 -22.06 7.11
CA GLY A 330 -14.43 -21.82 6.12
C GLY A 330 -14.09 -23.01 5.22
N GLY A 331 -13.89 -22.71 3.94
CA GLY A 331 -13.13 -23.56 3.03
C GLY A 331 -11.65 -23.43 3.36
N ALA A 332 -11.05 -24.51 3.85
CA ALA A 332 -9.61 -24.63 3.96
C ALA A 332 -9.00 -24.52 2.54
N GLY A 333 -8.20 -23.49 2.30
CA GLY A 333 -7.37 -23.36 1.11
C GLY A 333 -6.47 -24.59 0.96
N GLY A 334 -6.43 -25.12 -0.26
CA GLY A 334 -5.66 -26.30 -0.61
C GLY A 334 -4.16 -26.05 -0.53
N ALA A 335 -3.46 -26.94 0.16
CA ALA A 335 -2.01 -27.07 0.08
C ALA A 335 -1.63 -27.51 -1.36
N GLY A 336 -1.00 -26.60 -2.09
CA GLY A 336 -0.38 -26.89 -3.38
C GLY A 336 0.93 -27.67 -3.21
N GLY A 337 0.95 -28.90 -3.71
CA GLY A 337 2.04 -29.45 -4.53
C GLY A 337 3.40 -29.75 -3.88
N ALA A 338 3.54 -30.93 -3.29
CA ALA A 338 4.85 -31.57 -3.18
C ALA A 338 5.33 -32.00 -4.58
N GLY A 339 6.38 -31.34 -5.07
CA GLY A 339 7.11 -31.74 -6.29
C GLY A 339 7.75 -33.13 -6.10
N GLY A 340 7.37 -34.06 -6.97
CA GLY A 340 7.88 -35.42 -6.99
C GLY A 340 9.34 -35.51 -7.46
N ALA A 341 10.10 -36.37 -6.80
CA ALA A 341 11.46 -36.74 -7.14
C ALA A 341 11.55 -37.40 -8.52
N GLY A 342 12.29 -36.79 -9.45
CA GLY A 342 12.74 -37.41 -10.69
C GLY A 342 14.00 -38.25 -10.43
N GLY A 343 13.88 -39.55 -10.67
CA GLY A 343 14.90 -40.56 -10.38
C GLY A 343 16.17 -40.47 -11.24
N ALA A 344 17.26 -40.93 -10.64
CA ALA A 344 18.57 -41.10 -11.24
C ALA A 344 18.55 -42.15 -12.38
N GLY A 345 18.94 -41.72 -13.58
CA GLY A 345 19.31 -42.62 -14.67
C GLY A 345 20.75 -43.11 -14.47
N GLY A 346 20.90 -44.40 -14.15
CA GLY A 346 22.20 -45.07 -14.10
C GLY A 346 22.73 -45.36 -15.50
N ALA A 347 23.94 -44.87 -15.79
CA ALA A 347 24.75 -45.32 -16.90
C ALA A 347 25.49 -46.60 -16.48
N GLY A 348 25.41 -47.65 -17.30
CA GLY A 348 26.15 -48.90 -17.11
C GLY A 348 26.19 -49.68 -18.40
N GLY A 349 27.28 -49.54 -19.16
CA GLY A 349 27.52 -50.25 -20.40
C GLY A 349 29.01 -50.29 -20.69
N ASP A 350 29.73 -51.14 -19.95
CA ASP A 350 31.09 -51.54 -20.28
C ASP A 350 31.08 -52.78 -21.16
N GLY A 351 32.00 -52.78 -22.13
CA GLY A 351 32.06 -53.71 -23.24
C GLY A 351 32.54 -55.13 -22.91
N GLY A 352 32.38 -55.98 -23.93
CA GLY A 352 33.06 -57.26 -24.04
C GLY A 352 33.78 -57.32 -25.39
N ASN A 353 35.08 -57.66 -25.31
CA ASN A 353 35.82 -58.30 -26.40
C ASN A 353 35.36 -59.74 -26.56
#